data_AF-A0A183VBJ2-F1
#
_entry.id   AF-A0A183VBJ2-F1
#
_cell.length_a   1.000
_cell.length_b   1.000
_cell.length_c   1.000
_cell.angle_alpha   90.00
_cell.angle_beta   90.00
_cell.angle_gamma   90.00
#
_symmetry.space_group_name_H-M   'P 1'
#
loop_
_entity.id
_entity.type
_entity.pdbx_description
1 polymer ?
#
loop_
_entity_poly.entity_id
_entity_poly.type
_entity_poly.pdbx_seq_one_letter_code
_entity_poly.pdbx_strand_id
1 'polypeptide(L)'
;LKPNETGCIIDEQCKRACESTYCENVHRPSRCLCDKGSHFLFNKCWKKCPEFAYSEPQVDTNGFSQCILKTDQRTAIMYMRRNRRQLRSAFC
;
A
#
# COMPACT_ATOMS: atom_id res chain seq x y z
N LEU A 1 -7.44 11.69 4.66
CA LEU A 1 -6.56 11.01 3.68
C LEU A 1 -6.94 9.55 3.64
N LYS A 2 -7.37 9.05 2.47
CA LYS A 2 -7.67 7.63 2.32
C LYS A 2 -6.38 6.82 2.49
N PRO A 3 -6.45 5.55 2.94
CA PRO A 3 -5.28 4.70 3.20
C PRO A 3 -4.26 4.60 2.05
N ASN A 4 -4.69 4.80 0.80
CA ASN A 4 -3.91 4.55 -0.41
C ASN A 4 -3.60 5.82 -1.22
N GLU A 5 -4.06 6.99 -0.76
CA GLU A 5 -3.76 8.27 -1.42
C GLU A 5 -2.40 8.77 -0.94
N THR A 6 -1.41 8.83 -1.85
CA THR A 6 -0.06 9.28 -1.51
C THR A 6 0.19 10.74 -1.89
N GLY A 7 -0.34 11.19 -3.03
CA GLY A 7 -0.07 12.55 -3.55
C GLY A 7 1.43 12.79 -3.75
N CYS A 8 2.16 11.75 -4.16
CA CYS A 8 3.61 11.81 -4.26
C CYS A 8 4.04 12.78 -5.38
N ILE A 9 5.19 13.42 -5.24
CA ILE A 9 5.72 14.33 -6.27
C ILE A 9 7.04 13.77 -6.83
N ILE A 10 7.77 13.06 -5.99
CA ILE A 10 9.07 12.46 -6.26
C ILE A 10 9.13 11.04 -5.69
N ASP A 11 9.97 10.19 -6.29
CA ASP A 11 10.09 8.78 -5.91
C ASP A 11 10.54 8.58 -4.45
N GLU A 12 11.35 9.49 -3.91
CA GLU A 12 11.82 9.44 -2.51
C GLU A 12 10.68 9.42 -1.49
N GLN A 13 9.53 10.00 -1.81
CA GLN A 13 8.35 9.93 -0.94
C GLN A 13 7.76 8.52 -0.90
N CYS A 14 7.89 7.77 -2.00
CA CYS A 14 7.41 6.41 -2.14
C CYS A 14 8.35 5.38 -1.53
N LYS A 15 9.67 5.63 -1.50
CA LYS A 15 10.67 4.69 -0.97
C LYS A 15 10.43 4.19 0.47
N ARG A 16 9.60 4.88 1.25
CA ARG A 16 9.10 4.41 2.57
C ARG A 16 8.22 3.16 2.51
N ALA A 17 7.60 2.91 1.35
CA ALA A 17 6.78 1.75 1.06
C ALA A 17 7.63 0.54 0.65
N CYS A 18 8.66 0.77 -0.18
CA CYS A 18 9.73 -0.15 -0.55
C CYS A 18 10.79 0.61 -1.39
N GLU A 19 12.07 0.22 -1.36
CA GLU A 19 13.16 0.90 -2.09
C GLU A 19 12.94 1.00 -3.60
N SER A 20 12.26 0.02 -4.20
CA SER A 20 11.97 -0.08 -5.63
C SER A 20 10.70 0.66 -6.06
N THR A 21 9.99 1.30 -5.13
CA THR A 21 8.77 2.05 -5.46
C THR A 21 9.08 3.39 -6.11
N TYR A 22 8.21 3.80 -7.03
CA TYR A 22 8.29 5.08 -7.72
C TYR A 22 6.94 5.81 -7.71
N CYS A 23 7.00 7.11 -7.95
CA CYS A 23 5.82 7.96 -7.99
C CYS A 23 5.25 8.04 -9.40
N GLU A 24 4.02 7.55 -9.57
CA GLU A 24 3.27 7.74 -10.80
C GLU A 24 2.50 9.06 -10.77
N ASN A 25 2.92 9.98 -11.63
CA ASN A 25 2.33 11.33 -11.78
C ASN A 25 1.23 11.41 -12.85
N VAL A 26 0.89 10.28 -13.50
CA VAL A 26 -0.11 10.22 -14.58
C VAL A 26 -1.52 10.46 -14.03
N HIS A 27 -1.80 9.98 -12.81
CA HIS A 27 -3.11 10.10 -12.15
C HIS A 27 -3.04 11.18 -11.09
N ARG A 28 -4.13 11.95 -10.91
CA ARG A 28 -4.26 12.89 -9.77
C ARG A 28 -5.34 12.41 -8.79
N PRO A 29 -5.04 12.32 -7.47
CA PRO A 29 -3.72 12.50 -6.86
C PRO A 29 -2.75 11.39 -7.32
N SER A 30 -1.48 11.77 -7.44
CA SER A 30 -0.36 10.88 -7.79
C SER A 30 -0.23 9.74 -6.79
N ARG A 31 0.26 8.60 -7.27
CA ARG A 31 0.24 7.33 -6.54
C ARG A 31 1.63 6.73 -6.48
N CYS A 32 2.00 6.19 -5.32
CA CYS A 32 3.18 5.33 -5.24
C CYS A 32 2.83 3.94 -5.78
N LEU A 33 3.63 3.46 -6.72
CA LEU A 33 3.48 2.13 -7.30
C LEU A 33 4.47 1.15 -6.66
N CYS A 34 3.96 -0.04 -6.33
CA CYS A 34 4.76 -1.15 -5.86
C CYS A 34 5.25 -2.00 -7.04
N ASP A 35 6.33 -2.75 -6.81
CA ASP A 35 6.76 -3.80 -7.74
C ASP A 35 5.67 -4.83 -8.02
N LYS A 36 5.78 -5.47 -9.18
CA LYS A 36 4.90 -6.57 -9.58
C LYS A 36 4.89 -7.66 -8.50
N GLY A 37 3.69 -8.10 -8.12
CA GLY A 37 3.48 -9.09 -7.06
C GLY A 37 3.36 -8.51 -5.66
N SER A 38 3.51 -7.19 -5.49
CA SER A 38 3.20 -6.47 -4.26
C SER A 38 1.96 -5.59 -4.42
N HIS A 39 1.32 -5.27 -3.29
CA HIS A 39 0.03 -4.61 -3.24
C HIS A 39 0.09 -3.40 -2.30
N PHE A 40 -0.36 -2.24 -2.77
CA PHE A 40 -0.28 -1.00 -2.01
C PHE A 40 -1.39 -0.93 -0.95
N LEU A 41 -1.01 -0.64 0.30
CA LEU A 41 -1.92 -0.29 1.38
C LEU A 41 -1.21 0.43 2.52
N PHE A 42 -1.74 1.57 2.96
CA PHE A 42 -1.17 2.39 4.06
C PHE A 42 0.30 2.79 3.84
N ASN A 43 0.64 3.27 2.65
CA ASN A 43 2.02 3.66 2.30
C ASN A 43 3.03 2.52 2.48
N LYS A 44 2.59 1.28 2.24
CA LYS A 44 3.39 0.05 2.31
C LYS A 44 3.08 -0.82 1.10
N CYS A 45 4.11 -1.52 0.62
CA CYS A 45 3.98 -2.54 -0.41
C CYS A 45 3.91 -3.92 0.23
N TRP A 46 2.69 -4.46 0.31
CA TRP A 46 2.41 -5.75 0.93
C TRP A 46 2.65 -6.88 -0.04
N LYS A 47 3.40 -7.91 0.37
CA LYS A 47 3.60 -9.14 -0.42
C LYS A 47 2.31 -9.94 -0.57
N LYS A 48 1.41 -9.81 0.42
CA LYS A 48 0.06 -10.38 0.45
C LYS A 48 -0.85 -9.42 1.21
N CYS A 49 -2.11 -9.30 0.82
CA CYS A 49 -3.05 -8.45 1.54
C CYS A 49 -3.25 -8.94 2.98
N PRO A 50 -3.26 -8.02 3.97
CA PRO A 50 -3.40 -8.39 5.38
C PRO A 50 -4.83 -8.83 5.73
N GLU A 51 -5.00 -9.49 6.88
CA GLU A 51 -6.29 -10.04 7.33
C GLU A 51 -7.42 -9.01 7.50
N PHE A 52 -7.07 -7.73 7.71
CA PHE A 52 -8.03 -6.63 7.81
C PHE A 52 -8.41 -6.04 6.44
N ALA A 53 -7.85 -6.57 5.36
CA ALA A 53 -8.20 -6.31 3.97
C ALA A 53 -8.84 -7.54 3.33
N TYR A 54 -9.43 -7.37 2.15
CA TYR A 54 -9.81 -8.51 1.31
C TYR A 54 -8.55 -9.26 0.84
N SER A 55 -8.66 -10.58 0.69
CA SER A 55 -7.56 -11.44 0.26
C SER A 55 -7.12 -11.15 -1.17
N GLU A 56 -8.08 -10.79 -2.03
CA GLU A 56 -7.83 -10.44 -3.42
C GLU A 56 -7.55 -8.94 -3.54
N PRO A 57 -6.37 -8.56 -4.08
CA PRO A 57 -6.07 -7.16 -4.35
C PRO A 57 -6.89 -6.68 -5.55
N GLN A 58 -7.23 -5.39 -5.54
CA GLN A 58 -7.78 -4.73 -6.72
C GLN A 58 -6.64 -4.29 -7.62
N VAL A 59 -6.71 -4.66 -8.90
CA VAL A 59 -5.76 -4.24 -9.93
C VAL A 59 -6.49 -3.32 -10.91
N ASP A 60 -5.94 -2.13 -11.16
CA ASP A 60 -6.49 -1.23 -12.18
C ASP A 60 -5.96 -1.53 -13.59
N THR A 61 -6.46 -0.79 -14.58
CA THR A 61 -6.11 -0.97 -16.00
C THR A 61 -4.63 -0.75 -16.29
N ASN A 62 -3.92 -0.02 -15.42
CA ASN A 62 -2.50 0.28 -15.57
C ASN A 62 -1.63 -0.71 -14.79
N GLY A 63 -2.24 -1.70 -14.14
CA GLY A 63 -1.57 -2.71 -13.35
C GLY A 63 -1.25 -2.28 -11.92
N PHE A 64 -1.75 -1.13 -11.45
CA PHE A 64 -1.59 -0.76 -10.05
C PHE A 64 -2.41 -1.70 -9.18
N SER A 65 -1.71 -2.40 -8.30
CA SER A 65 -2.30 -3.37 -7.39
C SER A 65 -2.40 -2.80 -5.98
N GLN A 66 -3.58 -2.82 -5.39
CA GLN A 66 -3.83 -2.31 -4.03
C GLN A 66 -4.70 -3.27 -3.22
N CYS A 67 -4.49 -3.30 -1.91
CA CYS A 67 -5.39 -4.00 -1.01
C CYS A 67 -6.55 -3.09 -0.60
N ILE A 68 -7.75 -3.65 -0.54
CA ILE A 68 -8.96 -2.93 -0.14
C ILE A 68 -9.32 -3.33 1.28
N LEU A 69 -9.56 -2.32 2.13
CA LEU A 69 -9.96 -2.57 3.51
C LEU A 69 -11.30 -3.30 3.57
N LYS A 70 -11.35 -4.35 4.38
CA LYS A 70 -12.58 -5.05 4.77
C LYS A 70 -13.16 -4.45 6.06
N THR A 71 -12.29 -3.87 6.90
CA THR A 71 -12.65 -3.22 8.17
C THR A 71 -12.54 -1.70 8.07
N ASP A 72 -12.97 -0.97 9.10
CA ASP A 72 -12.71 0.46 9.19
C ASP A 72 -11.20 0.76 9.35
N GLN A 73 -10.81 1.99 9.00
CA GLN A 73 -9.43 2.46 9.02
C GLN A 73 -8.81 2.43 10.43
N ARG A 74 -9.60 2.71 11.48
CA ARG A 74 -9.09 2.77 12.86
C ARG A 74 -8.70 1.37 13.33
N THR A 75 -9.54 0.38 13.07
CA THR A 75 -9.26 -1.03 13.38
C THR A 75 -8.01 -1.53 12.67
N ALA A 76 -7.87 -1.25 11.37
CA ALA A 76 -6.70 -1.63 10.60
C ALA A 76 -5.39 -0.99 11.13
N ILE A 77 -5.43 0.30 11.46
CA ILE A 77 -4.28 1.01 12.06
C ILE A 77 -3.91 0.42 13.42
N MET A 78 -4.91 0.10 14.26
CA MET A 78 -4.67 -0.53 15.56
C MET A 78 -4.03 -1.91 15.41
N TYR A 79 -4.50 -2.72 14.44
CA TYR A 79 -3.88 -4.01 14.12
C TYR A 79 -2.42 -3.86 13.71
N MET A 80 -2.12 -2.95 12.77
CA MET A 80 -0.75 -2.73 12.31
C MET A 80 0.18 -2.27 13.44
N ARG A 81 -0.33 -1.42 14.36
CA ARG A 81 0.44 -0.97 15.54
C ARG A 81 0.74 -2.12 16.49
N ARG A 82 -0.27 -2.96 16.79
CA ARG A 82 -0.13 -4.11 17.70
C ARG A 82 0.82 -5.17 17.14
N ASN A 83 0.75 -5.44 15.84
CA ASN A 83 1.51 -6.51 15.18
C ASN A 83 2.76 -6.01 14.45
N ARG A 84 3.21 -4.76 14.71
CA ARG A 84 4.30 -4.09 13.98
C ARG A 84 5.55 -4.94 13.78
N ARG A 85 5.95 -5.72 14.79
CA ARG A 85 7.15 -6.56 14.73
C ARG A 85 6.97 -7.76 13.79
N GLN A 86 5.82 -8.42 13.86
CA GLN A 86 5.48 -9.59 13.03
C GLN A 86 5.27 -9.20 11.57
N LEU A 87 4.69 -8.01 11.34
CA LEU A 87 4.39 -7.51 10.00
C LEU A 87 5.63 -7.02 9.24
N ARG A 88 6.80 -6.89 9.86
CA ARG A 88 8.02 -6.39 9.20
C ARG A 88 8.39 -7.16 7.92
N SER A 89 8.15 -8.46 7.88
CA SER A 89 8.45 -9.30 6.72
C SER A 89 7.29 -9.38 5.71
N ALA A 90 6.11 -8.86 6.07
CA ALA A 90 4.88 -8.94 5.28
C ALA A 90 4.82 -7.87 4.16
N PHE A 91 5.58 -6.79 4.32
CA PHE A 91 5.85 -5.82 3.27
C PHE A 91 7.28 -5.97 2.76
N CYS A 92 7.56 -5.40 1.59
CA CYS A 92 8.92 -5.30 1.06
C CYS A 92 9.79 -4.35 1.90
#